data_AF-E4XRY7-F1
#
_entry.id   AF-E4XRY7-F1
#
_cell.length_a   1.000
_cell.length_b   1.000
_cell.length_c   1.000
_cell.angle_alpha   90.00
_cell.angle_beta   90.00
_cell.angle_gamma   90.00
#
_symmetry.space_group_name_H-M   'P 1'
#
loop_
_entity.id
_entity.type
_entity.pdbx_description
1 polymer ?
#
loop_
_entity_poly.entity_id
_entity_poly.type
_entity_poly.pdbx_seq_one_letter_code
_entity_poly.pdbx_strand_id
1 'polypeptide(L)'
;MKPPVAVFQQALISRLGIIAIGTVLNLGMFLHKKYYLTAFLVIPDHKPDAFQLGVKPEKVGDYFVEFFLGGFSRWDAQHFINVAMHGYSSVENFAFFPLYPMMIRVIAGVILRPLAGILSEYYRALLAGCFLSSLCFCFSAVVLYRLWMRLTHRVSSSSFIIALAVINPATVFFTSCYTESPFLAATLMGIYLLCMEHPKPWLASLSFSFASALRSNGILNAGYIAHFGVYQILRECAQVPQRRESQLNFLSNITNVG
;
A
#
# COMPACT_ATOMS: atom_id res chain seq x y z
N MET A 1 20.77 -2.79 30.69
CA MET A 1 20.09 -1.98 29.65
C MET A 1 20.08 -2.81 28.36
N LYS A 2 18.91 -3.15 27.80
CA LYS A 2 18.86 -3.86 26.50
C LYS A 2 19.39 -2.93 25.40
N PRO A 3 20.21 -3.41 24.45
CA PRO A 3 20.72 -2.56 23.38
C PRO A 3 19.55 -1.95 22.58
N PRO A 4 19.70 -0.72 22.06
CA PRO A 4 18.61 0.00 21.37
C PRO A 4 18.01 -0.79 20.20
N VAL A 5 18.81 -1.66 19.57
CA VAL A 5 18.36 -2.57 18.49
C VAL A 5 17.41 -3.66 18.99
N ALA A 6 17.63 -4.21 20.19
CA ALA A 6 16.77 -5.26 20.76
C ALA A 6 15.40 -4.70 21.19
N VAL A 7 15.37 -3.47 21.73
CA VAL A 7 14.12 -2.76 22.05
C VAL A 7 13.35 -2.44 20.76
N PHE A 8 14.06 -2.05 19.70
CA PHE A 8 13.47 -1.78 18.38
C PHE A 8 12.91 -3.04 17.72
N GLN A 9 13.64 -4.16 17.72
CA GLN A 9 13.15 -5.44 17.19
C GLN A 9 11.93 -5.93 17.97
N GLN A 10 11.95 -5.82 19.29
CA GLN A 10 10.84 -6.24 20.14
C GLN A 10 9.59 -5.35 19.95
N ALA A 11 9.79 -4.05 19.72
CA ALA A 11 8.72 -3.13 19.30
C ALA A 11 8.19 -3.49 17.91
N LEU A 12 9.04 -3.77 16.93
CA LEU A 12 8.62 -4.16 15.58
C LEU A 12 7.81 -5.47 15.60
N ILE A 13 8.26 -6.49 16.34
CA ILE A 13 7.58 -7.78 16.47
C ILE A 13 6.21 -7.60 17.13
N SER A 14 6.11 -6.83 18.22
CA SER A 14 4.81 -6.56 18.86
C SER A 14 3.84 -5.79 17.96
N ARG A 15 4.34 -4.93 17.06
CA ARG A 15 3.53 -4.14 16.11
C ARG A 15 3.15 -4.94 14.86
N LEU A 16 4.01 -5.84 14.38
CA LEU A 16 3.66 -6.87 13.40
C LEU A 16 2.57 -7.79 13.94
N GLY A 17 2.59 -8.08 15.25
CA GLY A 17 1.50 -8.78 15.94
C GLY A 17 0.17 -8.02 15.85
N ILE A 18 0.16 -6.69 16.05
CA ILE A 18 -1.05 -5.86 15.90
C ILE A 18 -1.53 -5.83 14.44
N ILE A 19 -0.61 -5.73 13.47
CA ILE A 19 -0.93 -5.80 12.05
C ILE A 19 -1.56 -7.16 11.73
N ALA A 20 -0.94 -8.27 12.16
CA ALA A 20 -1.45 -9.61 11.95
C ALA A 20 -2.83 -9.81 12.61
N ILE A 21 -2.98 -9.42 13.88
CA ILE A 21 -4.24 -9.50 14.62
C ILE A 21 -5.32 -8.68 13.93
N GLY A 22 -5.04 -7.45 13.52
CA GLY A 22 -6.01 -6.62 12.84
C GLY A 22 -6.35 -7.12 11.44
N THR A 23 -5.39 -7.69 10.70
CA THR A 23 -5.67 -8.35 9.41
C THR A 23 -6.56 -9.59 9.61
N VAL A 24 -6.31 -10.37 10.67
CA VAL A 24 -7.10 -11.55 11.05
C VAL A 24 -8.49 -11.16 11.57
N LEU A 25 -8.62 -10.10 12.37
CA LEU A 25 -9.91 -9.57 12.83
C LEU A 25 -10.73 -9.03 11.66
N ASN A 26 -10.11 -8.35 10.69
CA ASN A 26 -10.76 -7.90 9.47
C ASN A 26 -11.20 -9.08 8.60
N LEU A 27 -10.37 -10.12 8.42
CA LEU A 27 -10.82 -11.38 7.80
C LEU A 27 -11.98 -12.02 8.60
N GLY A 28 -11.91 -11.95 9.93
CA GLY A 28 -12.89 -12.47 10.87
C GLY A 28 -14.26 -11.78 10.77
N MET A 29 -14.30 -10.47 10.49
CA MET A 29 -15.55 -9.74 10.23
C MET A 29 -16.29 -10.25 8.98
N PHE A 30 -15.57 -10.88 8.03
CA PHE A 30 -16.16 -11.49 6.84
C PHE A 30 -16.44 -12.99 7.01
N LEU A 31 -15.62 -13.70 7.79
CA LEU A 31 -15.92 -15.06 8.25
C LEU A 31 -17.15 -15.09 9.16
N HIS A 32 -17.50 -13.96 9.77
CA HIS A 32 -18.79 -13.73 10.40
C HIS A 32 -19.94 -13.59 9.37
N LYS A 33 -19.95 -14.49 8.40
CA LYS A 33 -21.05 -14.78 7.47
C LYS A 33 -22.38 -14.80 8.24
N LYS A 34 -22.44 -15.28 9.49
CA LYS A 34 -23.66 -15.35 10.31
C LYS A 34 -24.38 -14.00 10.57
N TYR A 35 -23.69 -12.91 10.86
CA TYR A 35 -24.35 -11.61 11.13
C TYR A 35 -24.72 -10.86 9.84
N TYR A 36 -23.93 -11.04 8.78
CA TYR A 36 -24.32 -10.61 7.45
C TYR A 36 -25.46 -11.47 6.88
N LEU A 37 -25.50 -12.78 7.16
CA LEU A 37 -26.61 -13.69 6.78
C LEU A 37 -27.93 -13.28 7.42
N THR A 38 -27.94 -12.81 8.66
CA THR A 38 -29.18 -12.29 9.28
C THR A 38 -29.68 -11.02 8.59
N ALA A 39 -28.79 -10.16 8.09
CA ALA A 39 -29.17 -9.01 7.27
C ALA A 39 -29.60 -9.43 5.84
N PHE A 40 -28.92 -10.42 5.25
CA PHE A 40 -29.20 -11.02 3.93
C PHE A 40 -30.51 -11.81 3.86
N LEU A 41 -30.97 -12.38 4.98
CA LEU A 41 -32.28 -13.02 5.09
C LEU A 41 -33.43 -11.99 5.10
N VAL A 42 -33.13 -10.76 5.53
CA VAL A 42 -34.11 -9.67 5.66
C VAL A 42 -34.08 -8.73 4.46
N ILE A 43 -32.92 -8.56 3.81
CA ILE A 43 -32.72 -7.70 2.65
C ILE A 43 -32.20 -8.58 1.51
N PRO A 44 -33.01 -8.83 0.46
CA PRO A 44 -32.56 -9.54 -0.73
C PRO A 44 -31.31 -8.85 -1.29
N ASP A 45 -30.27 -9.63 -1.58
CA ASP A 45 -29.05 -9.14 -2.21
C ASP A 45 -29.48 -8.48 -3.53
N HIS A 46 -29.43 -7.14 -3.58
CA HIS A 46 -29.74 -6.41 -4.79
C HIS A 46 -28.73 -6.86 -5.83
N LYS A 47 -29.20 -7.53 -6.89
CA LYS A 47 -28.34 -7.89 -8.03
C LYS A 47 -28.00 -6.57 -8.72
N PRO A 48 -26.79 -6.04 -8.54
CA PRO A 48 -26.46 -4.80 -9.22
C PRO A 48 -26.32 -5.13 -10.71
N ASP A 49 -26.79 -4.26 -11.59
CA ASP A 49 -26.53 -4.32 -13.05
C ASP A 49 -25.04 -4.09 -13.40
N ALA A 50 -24.16 -4.14 -12.39
CA ALA A 50 -22.73 -4.00 -12.52
C ALA A 50 -22.10 -5.23 -13.19
N PHE A 51 -20.94 -5.01 -13.81
CA PHE A 51 -20.16 -6.04 -14.49
C PHE A 51 -19.93 -7.28 -13.60
N GLN A 52 -20.30 -8.45 -14.13
CA GLN A 52 -20.10 -9.73 -13.47
C GLN A 52 -19.45 -10.74 -14.41
N LEU A 53 -18.33 -11.34 -14.00
CA LEU A 53 -17.64 -12.39 -14.75
C LEU A 53 -18.38 -13.73 -14.70
N GLY A 54 -19.20 -13.97 -13.67
CA GLY A 54 -20.07 -15.16 -13.57
C GLY A 54 -19.32 -16.51 -13.48
N VAL A 55 -18.05 -16.51 -13.10
CA VAL A 55 -17.23 -17.72 -13.01
C VAL A 55 -17.71 -18.60 -11.86
N LYS A 56 -17.94 -19.88 -12.15
CA LYS A 56 -18.30 -20.89 -11.15
C LYS A 56 -17.08 -21.71 -10.75
N PRO A 57 -16.98 -22.16 -9.48
CA PRO A 57 -15.90 -23.05 -9.06
C PRO A 57 -16.04 -24.41 -9.73
N GLU A 58 -14.94 -24.92 -10.29
CA GLU A 58 -14.90 -26.22 -10.99
C GLU A 58 -14.04 -27.23 -10.24
N LYS A 59 -12.93 -26.78 -9.67
CA LYS A 59 -11.96 -27.63 -8.95
C LYS A 59 -12.17 -27.55 -7.45
N VAL A 60 -11.70 -28.57 -6.72
CA VAL A 60 -11.76 -28.60 -5.24
C VAL A 60 -11.14 -27.34 -4.63
N GLY A 61 -9.99 -26.88 -5.15
CA GLY A 61 -9.34 -25.65 -4.69
C GLY A 61 -10.19 -24.40 -4.92
N ASP A 62 -10.97 -24.37 -6.00
CA ASP A 62 -11.82 -23.23 -6.35
C ASP A 62 -12.90 -23.03 -5.30
N TYR A 63 -13.53 -24.10 -4.82
CA TYR A 63 -14.52 -24.01 -3.74
C TYR A 63 -13.93 -23.45 -2.44
N PHE A 64 -12.69 -23.82 -2.11
CA PHE A 64 -12.00 -23.24 -0.95
C PHE A 64 -11.76 -21.74 -1.13
N VAL A 65 -11.20 -21.33 -2.27
CA VAL A 65 -10.92 -19.91 -2.55
C VAL A 65 -12.21 -19.11 -2.64
N GLU A 66 -13.25 -19.62 -3.29
CA GLU A 66 -14.58 -19.00 -3.35
C GLU A 66 -15.17 -18.81 -1.94
N PHE A 67 -15.11 -19.84 -1.09
CA PHE A 67 -15.67 -19.79 0.25
C PHE A 67 -15.00 -18.73 1.14
N PHE A 68 -13.67 -18.61 1.06
CA PHE A 68 -12.89 -17.69 1.89
C PHE A 68 -12.71 -16.30 1.29
N LEU A 69 -12.50 -16.21 -0.04
CA LEU A 69 -12.10 -14.99 -0.74
C LEU A 69 -13.11 -14.50 -1.79
N GLY A 70 -14.20 -15.23 -2.06
CA GLY A 70 -15.19 -14.84 -3.07
C GLY A 70 -15.78 -13.45 -2.83
N GLY A 71 -15.94 -13.03 -1.57
CA GLY A 71 -16.37 -11.67 -1.22
C GLY A 71 -15.41 -10.56 -1.70
N PHE A 72 -14.10 -10.85 -1.76
CA PHE A 72 -13.06 -9.92 -2.22
C PHE A 72 -12.97 -9.78 -3.74
N SER A 73 -13.75 -10.58 -4.48
CA SER A 73 -13.86 -10.51 -5.93
C SER A 73 -15.00 -9.62 -6.43
N ARG A 74 -15.77 -8.98 -5.54
CA ARG A 74 -16.95 -8.18 -5.93
C ARG A 74 -16.55 -6.78 -6.45
N TRP A 75 -17.46 -6.14 -7.20
CA TRP A 75 -17.31 -4.77 -7.72
C TRP A 75 -16.09 -4.62 -8.66
N ASP A 76 -15.29 -3.57 -8.48
CA ASP A 76 -14.12 -3.21 -9.29
C ASP A 76 -13.07 -4.32 -9.38
N ALA A 77 -13.06 -5.27 -8.44
CA ALA A 77 -12.11 -6.37 -8.41
C ALA A 77 -12.28 -7.27 -9.64
N GLN A 78 -13.52 -7.38 -10.15
CA GLN A 78 -13.83 -8.15 -11.35
C GLN A 78 -13.18 -7.54 -12.59
N HIS A 79 -13.12 -6.22 -12.68
CA HIS A 79 -12.42 -5.55 -13.78
C HIS A 79 -10.92 -5.79 -13.72
N PHE A 80 -10.30 -5.66 -12.54
CA PHE A 80 -8.86 -5.94 -12.39
C PHE A 80 -8.52 -7.39 -12.74
N ILE A 81 -9.34 -8.36 -12.31
CA ILE A 81 -9.16 -9.78 -12.63
C ILE A 81 -9.41 -10.05 -14.12
N ASN A 82 -10.45 -9.43 -14.70
CA ASN A 82 -10.74 -9.55 -16.14
C ASN A 82 -9.57 -9.05 -17.00
N VAL A 83 -9.02 -7.87 -16.68
CA VAL A 83 -7.84 -7.34 -17.38
C VAL A 83 -6.62 -8.23 -17.16
N ALA A 84 -6.45 -8.79 -15.96
CA ALA A 84 -5.35 -9.70 -15.68
C ALA A 84 -5.42 -10.98 -16.51
N MET A 85 -6.61 -11.54 -16.79
CA MET A 85 -6.78 -12.75 -17.60
C MET A 85 -6.83 -12.45 -19.10
N HIS A 86 -7.73 -11.55 -19.52
CA HIS A 86 -8.08 -11.34 -20.92
C HIS A 86 -7.47 -10.06 -21.53
N GLY A 87 -6.84 -9.21 -20.72
CA GLY A 87 -6.38 -7.89 -21.15
C GLY A 87 -7.53 -6.89 -21.29
N TYR A 88 -7.28 -5.79 -22.00
CA TYR A 88 -8.27 -4.72 -22.22
C TYR A 88 -9.27 -5.13 -23.31
N SER A 89 -10.24 -5.96 -22.92
CA SER A 89 -11.28 -6.49 -23.83
C SER A 89 -12.55 -5.63 -23.91
N SER A 90 -12.78 -4.73 -22.96
CA SER A 90 -13.98 -3.89 -22.91
C SER A 90 -13.62 -2.42 -22.63
N VAL A 91 -14.51 -1.50 -22.99
CA VAL A 91 -14.27 -0.06 -22.85
C VAL A 91 -14.26 0.36 -21.39
N GLU A 92 -15.06 -0.29 -20.55
CA GLU A 92 -15.12 -0.06 -19.10
C GLU A 92 -13.78 -0.36 -18.44
N ASN A 93 -13.00 -1.29 -19.00
CA ASN A 93 -11.70 -1.65 -18.47
C ASN A 93 -10.65 -0.53 -18.60
N PHE A 94 -10.82 0.46 -19.49
CA PHE A 94 -9.83 1.54 -19.67
C PHE A 94 -9.68 2.46 -18.46
N ALA A 95 -10.67 2.49 -17.56
CA ALA A 95 -10.55 3.21 -16.29
C ALA A 95 -9.56 2.53 -15.32
N PHE A 96 -9.29 1.23 -15.51
CA PHE A 96 -8.44 0.43 -14.65
C PHE A 96 -7.02 0.37 -15.20
N PHE A 97 -6.09 0.96 -14.46
CA PHE A 97 -4.71 1.12 -14.90
C PHE A 97 -3.94 -0.22 -14.95
N PRO A 98 -2.95 -0.37 -15.85
CA PRO A 98 -2.42 -1.68 -16.25
C PRO A 98 -1.48 -2.32 -15.23
N LEU A 99 -0.84 -1.53 -14.35
CA LEU A 99 0.22 -2.04 -13.49
C LEU A 99 -0.29 -3.13 -12.53
N TYR A 100 -1.44 -2.90 -11.90
CA TYR A 100 -2.00 -3.86 -10.94
C TYR A 100 -2.47 -5.17 -11.61
N PRO A 101 -3.28 -5.16 -12.68
CA PRO A 101 -3.58 -6.36 -13.46
C PRO A 101 -2.34 -7.10 -13.98
N MET A 102 -1.30 -6.36 -14.41
CA MET A 102 -0.05 -6.97 -14.88
C MET A 102 0.67 -7.71 -13.74
N MET A 103 0.73 -7.12 -12.54
CA MET A 103 1.29 -7.80 -11.36
C MET A 103 0.48 -9.05 -11.00
N ILE A 104 -0.86 -8.96 -11.02
CA ILE A 104 -1.73 -10.13 -10.80
C ILE A 104 -1.43 -11.22 -11.83
N ARG A 105 -1.35 -10.87 -13.12
CA ARG A 105 -1.06 -11.82 -14.19
C ARG A 105 0.28 -12.52 -13.98
N VAL A 106 1.32 -11.79 -13.60
CA VAL A 106 2.65 -12.38 -13.31
C VAL A 106 2.58 -13.31 -12.11
N ILE A 107 1.96 -12.90 -11.00
CA ILE A 107 1.85 -13.74 -9.81
C ILE A 107 1.01 -14.98 -10.10
N ALA A 108 -0.16 -14.83 -10.72
CA ALA A 108 -1.07 -15.94 -11.02
C ALA A 108 -0.53 -16.89 -12.11
N GLY A 109 0.13 -16.35 -13.13
CA GLY A 109 0.60 -17.08 -14.31
C GLY A 109 2.02 -17.64 -14.19
N VAL A 110 2.87 -17.07 -13.35
CA VAL A 110 4.26 -17.52 -13.13
C VAL A 110 4.41 -18.17 -11.77
N ILE A 111 4.08 -17.45 -10.69
CA ILE A 111 4.33 -17.91 -9.31
C ILE A 111 3.33 -19.02 -8.91
N LEU A 112 2.04 -18.81 -9.19
CA LEU A 112 0.98 -19.77 -8.87
C LEU A 112 0.72 -20.79 -9.97
N ARG A 113 1.55 -20.81 -11.03
CA ARG A 113 1.44 -21.77 -12.13
C ARG A 113 1.43 -23.24 -11.68
N PRO A 114 2.24 -23.67 -10.70
CA PRO A 114 2.21 -25.05 -10.21
C PRO A 114 0.85 -25.46 -9.62
N LEU A 115 0.05 -24.50 -9.13
CA LEU A 115 -1.29 -24.74 -8.62
C LEU A 115 -2.34 -24.87 -9.73
N ALA A 116 -1.96 -24.81 -11.00
CA ALA A 116 -2.92 -24.88 -12.11
C ALA A 116 -3.69 -26.20 -12.19
N GLY A 117 -3.16 -27.29 -11.63
CA GLY A 117 -3.90 -28.55 -11.49
C GLY A 117 -5.04 -28.49 -10.47
N ILE A 118 -4.95 -27.60 -9.48
CA ILE A 118 -5.84 -27.54 -8.31
C ILE A 118 -6.79 -26.34 -8.37
N LEU A 119 -6.34 -25.22 -8.97
CA LEU A 119 -7.07 -23.96 -9.08
C LEU A 119 -7.30 -23.58 -10.55
N SER A 120 -8.49 -23.08 -10.88
CA SER A 120 -8.76 -22.45 -12.17
C SER A 120 -8.04 -21.10 -12.28
N GLU A 121 -7.93 -20.58 -13.50
CA GLU A 121 -7.19 -19.33 -13.76
C GLU A 121 -7.75 -18.14 -12.97
N TYR A 122 -9.09 -18.03 -12.92
CA TYR A 122 -9.78 -16.99 -12.16
C TYR A 122 -9.42 -17.02 -10.68
N TYR A 123 -9.47 -18.19 -10.04
CA TYR A 123 -9.18 -18.32 -8.61
C TYR A 123 -7.72 -18.11 -8.29
N ARG A 124 -6.79 -18.46 -9.20
CA ARG A 124 -5.38 -18.07 -9.07
C ARG A 124 -5.19 -16.56 -9.14
N ALA A 125 -5.89 -15.87 -10.05
CA ALA A 125 -5.85 -14.42 -10.17
C ALA A 125 -6.44 -13.72 -8.93
N LEU A 126 -7.56 -14.20 -8.42
CA LEU A 126 -8.18 -13.71 -7.18
C LEU A 126 -7.24 -13.86 -5.98
N LEU A 127 -6.65 -15.05 -5.81
CA LEU A 127 -5.69 -15.31 -4.75
C LEU A 127 -4.46 -14.41 -4.87
N ALA A 128 -3.92 -14.25 -6.08
CA ALA A 128 -2.79 -13.36 -6.36
C ALA A 128 -3.09 -11.90 -6.00
N GLY A 129 -4.26 -11.39 -6.39
CA GLY A 129 -4.69 -10.02 -6.09
C GLY A 129 -4.86 -9.78 -4.59
N CYS A 130 -5.59 -10.65 -3.89
CA CYS A 130 -5.79 -10.53 -2.44
C CYS A 130 -4.46 -10.65 -1.67
N PHE A 131 -3.59 -11.56 -2.09
CA PHE A 131 -2.26 -11.74 -1.50
C PHE A 131 -1.40 -10.49 -1.71
N LEU A 132 -1.35 -9.96 -2.94
CA LEU A 132 -0.60 -8.76 -3.26
C LEU A 132 -1.09 -7.55 -2.47
N SER A 133 -2.40 -7.31 -2.42
CA SER A 133 -3.00 -6.22 -1.66
C SER A 133 -2.68 -6.32 -0.18
N SER A 134 -2.82 -7.51 0.41
CA SER A 134 -2.54 -7.75 1.83
C SER A 134 -1.07 -7.55 2.16
N LEU A 135 -0.16 -8.01 1.28
CA LEU A 135 1.28 -7.81 1.44
C LEU A 135 1.65 -6.33 1.37
N CYS A 136 1.11 -5.60 0.39
CA CYS A 136 1.31 -4.16 0.27
C CYS A 136 0.72 -3.39 1.45
N PHE A 137 -0.41 -3.84 2.01
CA PHE A 137 -0.99 -3.24 3.20
C PHE A 137 -0.05 -3.39 4.41
N CYS A 138 0.43 -4.61 4.69
CA CYS A 138 1.42 -4.85 5.75
C CYS A 138 2.67 -3.99 5.57
N PHE A 139 3.18 -3.90 4.33
CA PHE A 139 4.32 -3.06 4.00
C PHE A 139 4.03 -1.57 4.27
N SER A 140 2.88 -1.08 3.83
CA SER A 140 2.45 0.31 4.04
C SER A 140 2.37 0.67 5.53
N ALA A 141 1.86 -0.22 6.38
CA ALA A 141 1.80 -0.05 7.83
C ALA A 141 3.21 0.07 8.46
N VAL A 142 4.17 -0.74 8.00
CA VAL A 142 5.58 -0.65 8.44
C VAL A 142 6.21 0.67 8.01
N VAL A 143 5.97 1.12 6.77
CA VAL A 143 6.49 2.40 6.28
C VAL A 143 5.86 3.57 7.04
N LEU A 144 4.55 3.54 7.28
CA LEU A 144 3.83 4.54 8.05
C LEU A 144 4.40 4.67 9.48
N TYR A 145 4.66 3.54 10.14
CA TYR A 145 5.31 3.51 11.44
C TYR A 145 6.70 4.16 11.41
N ARG A 146 7.52 3.83 10.41
CA ARG A 146 8.86 4.41 10.24
C ARG A 146 8.79 5.91 9.99
N LEU A 147 7.82 6.36 9.19
CA LEU A 147 7.59 7.77 8.91
C LEU A 147 7.16 8.53 10.18
N TRP A 148 6.20 7.97 10.94
CA TRP A 148 5.75 8.53 12.21
C TRP A 148 6.91 8.72 13.20
N MET A 149 7.72 7.67 13.37
CA MET A 149 8.88 7.69 14.27
C MET A 149 9.89 8.76 13.87
N ARG A 150 10.08 8.99 12.58
CA ARG A 150 10.98 10.01 12.07
C ARG A 150 10.45 11.43 12.28
N LEU A 151 9.14 11.65 12.07
CA LEU A 151 8.55 12.99 12.14
C LEU A 151 8.33 13.46 13.59
N THR A 152 7.96 12.56 14.49
CA THR A 152 7.53 12.93 15.85
C THR A 152 8.53 12.59 16.93
N HIS A 153 9.50 11.70 16.67
CA HIS A 153 10.41 11.12 17.66
C HIS A 153 9.71 10.49 18.89
N ARG A 154 8.39 10.28 18.85
CA ARG A 154 7.58 9.79 19.98
C ARG A 154 7.15 8.34 19.78
N VAL A 155 7.71 7.45 20.60
CA VAL A 155 7.41 6.01 20.59
C VAL A 155 6.00 5.72 21.15
N SER A 156 5.56 6.46 22.17
CA SER A 156 4.32 6.18 22.91
C SER A 156 3.06 6.20 22.03
N SER A 157 2.99 7.14 21.08
CA SER A 157 1.85 7.30 20.17
C SER A 157 1.89 6.39 18.94
N SER A 158 3.01 5.71 18.68
CA SER A 158 3.19 4.91 17.45
C SER A 158 2.26 3.72 17.33
N SER A 159 1.92 3.08 18.47
CA SER A 159 0.97 1.97 18.54
C SER A 159 -0.44 2.40 18.15
N PHE A 160 -0.83 3.59 18.57
CA PHE A 160 -2.16 4.14 18.36
C PHE A 160 -2.39 4.44 16.88
N ILE A 161 -1.39 5.02 16.20
CA ILE A 161 -1.47 5.28 14.75
C ILE A 161 -1.57 3.99 13.94
N ILE A 162 -0.76 2.98 14.25
CA ILE A 162 -0.86 1.67 13.57
C ILE A 162 -2.22 1.02 13.87
N ALA A 163 -2.69 1.08 15.13
CA ALA A 163 -3.99 0.54 15.49
C ALA A 163 -5.13 1.24 14.74
N LEU A 164 -5.10 2.56 14.60
CA LEU A 164 -6.09 3.29 13.79
C LEU A 164 -6.04 2.94 12.31
N ALA A 165 -4.84 2.73 11.75
CA ALA A 165 -4.67 2.35 10.35
C ALA A 165 -5.19 0.93 10.05
N VAL A 166 -5.02 0.01 11.01
CA VAL A 166 -5.36 -1.41 10.85
C VAL A 166 -6.79 -1.73 11.32
N ILE A 167 -7.28 -1.03 12.35
CA ILE A 167 -8.61 -1.22 12.94
C ILE A 167 -9.52 -0.13 12.38
N ASN A 168 -9.80 -0.21 11.08
CA ASN A 168 -10.72 0.68 10.39
C ASN A 168 -11.65 -0.14 9.47
N PRO A 169 -12.95 0.15 9.37
CA PRO A 169 -13.85 -0.51 8.41
C PRO A 169 -13.35 -0.47 6.96
N ALA A 170 -12.56 0.54 6.58
CA ALA A 170 -11.95 0.64 5.25
C ALA A 170 -10.89 -0.43 4.94
N THR A 171 -10.47 -1.24 5.93
CA THR A 171 -9.42 -2.25 5.75
C THR A 171 -9.80 -3.35 4.74
N VAL A 172 -11.09 -3.51 4.48
CA VAL A 172 -11.61 -4.39 3.42
C VAL A 172 -11.04 -4.02 2.07
N PHE A 173 -10.94 -2.73 1.76
CA PHE A 173 -10.36 -2.26 0.50
C PHE A 173 -8.86 -2.55 0.42
N PHE A 174 -8.19 -2.70 1.56
CA PHE A 174 -6.77 -3.00 1.63
C PHE A 174 -6.44 -4.50 1.52
N THR A 175 -7.41 -5.39 1.74
CA THR A 175 -7.25 -6.85 1.55
C THR A 175 -7.88 -7.37 0.27
N SER A 176 -8.86 -6.64 -0.28
CA SER A 176 -9.53 -6.98 -1.55
C SER A 176 -8.58 -6.88 -2.74
N CYS A 177 -8.99 -7.43 -3.89
CA CYS A 177 -8.26 -7.33 -5.16
C CYS A 177 -8.36 -5.90 -5.75
N TYR A 178 -7.78 -4.92 -5.05
CA TYR A 178 -7.79 -3.49 -5.36
C TYR A 178 -6.41 -2.85 -5.33
N THR A 179 -6.33 -1.70 -6.00
CA THR A 179 -5.13 -0.87 -6.09
C THR A 179 -4.82 -0.07 -4.83
N GLU A 180 -5.71 0.01 -3.82
CA GLU A 180 -5.53 0.91 -2.67
C GLU A 180 -4.27 0.61 -1.85
N SER A 181 -4.05 -0.65 -1.50
CA SER A 181 -2.86 -1.06 -0.75
C SER A 181 -1.54 -0.80 -1.47
N PRO A 182 -1.34 -1.25 -2.72
CA PRO A 182 -0.10 -0.96 -3.44
C PRO A 182 0.08 0.54 -3.72
N PHE A 183 -1.02 1.28 -3.94
CA PHE A 183 -0.98 2.73 -4.11
C PHE A 183 -0.51 3.45 -2.84
N LEU A 184 -1.09 3.09 -1.69
CA LEU A 184 -0.71 3.62 -0.39
C LEU A 184 0.75 3.28 -0.06
N ALA A 185 1.16 2.04 -0.29
CA ALA A 185 2.54 1.58 -0.09
C ALA A 185 3.54 2.42 -0.91
N ALA A 186 3.29 2.61 -2.20
CA ALA A 186 4.17 3.36 -3.09
C ALA A 186 4.22 4.85 -2.74
N THR A 187 3.08 5.44 -2.34
CA THR A 187 3.00 6.85 -1.93
C THR A 187 3.74 7.09 -0.62
N LEU A 188 3.50 6.27 0.41
CA LEU A 188 4.19 6.39 1.70
C LEU A 188 5.69 6.14 1.57
N MET A 189 6.10 5.19 0.73
CA MET A 189 7.51 4.93 0.47
C MET A 189 8.19 6.13 -0.21
N GLY A 190 7.53 6.75 -1.19
CA GLY A 190 8.03 7.98 -1.83
C GLY A 190 8.23 9.11 -0.82
N ILE A 191 7.25 9.35 0.05
CA ILE A 191 7.36 10.35 1.13
C ILE A 191 8.50 9.99 2.09
N TYR A 192 8.60 8.72 2.51
CA TYR A 192 9.65 8.25 3.41
C TYR A 192 11.06 8.49 2.86
N LEU A 193 11.26 8.33 1.55
CA LEU A 193 12.52 8.55 0.85
C LEU A 193 12.90 10.05 0.77
N LEU A 194 11.91 10.94 0.67
CA LEU A 194 12.13 12.39 0.72
C LEU A 194 12.45 12.89 2.13
N CYS A 195 11.90 12.25 3.16
CA CYS A 195 12.14 12.60 4.55
C CYS A 195 13.45 12.00 5.11
N MET A 196 14.26 11.30 4.33
CA MET A 196 15.55 10.77 4.83
C MET A 196 16.55 11.90 5.08
N GLU A 197 17.52 11.68 6.00
CA GLU A 197 18.62 12.62 6.24
C GLU A 197 19.39 12.95 4.95
N HIS A 198 19.62 11.92 4.14
CA HIS A 198 20.08 12.02 2.77
C HIS A 198 18.92 11.67 1.82
N PRO A 199 18.13 12.67 1.40
CA PRO A 199 16.95 12.44 0.58
C PRO A 199 17.33 11.89 -0.79
N LYS A 200 16.55 10.94 -1.30
CA LYS A 200 16.75 10.30 -2.61
C LYS A 200 15.59 10.66 -3.56
N PRO A 201 15.57 11.88 -4.13
CA PRO A 201 14.43 12.37 -4.91
C PRO A 201 14.17 11.54 -6.17
N TRP A 202 15.21 10.96 -6.78
CA TRP A 202 15.05 10.08 -7.95
C TRP A 202 14.28 8.80 -7.60
N LEU A 203 14.59 8.18 -6.45
CA LEU A 203 13.93 6.95 -6.00
C LEU A 203 12.51 7.24 -5.49
N ALA A 204 12.32 8.40 -4.86
CA ALA A 204 10.98 8.89 -4.51
C ALA A 204 10.12 9.10 -5.77
N SER A 205 10.69 9.72 -6.81
CA SER A 205 10.00 9.93 -8.10
C SER A 205 9.63 8.61 -8.77
N LEU A 206 10.51 7.60 -8.72
CA LEU A 206 10.20 6.26 -9.20
C LEU A 206 9.05 5.63 -8.42
N SER A 207 9.04 5.76 -7.09
CA SER A 207 7.95 5.27 -6.23
C SER A 207 6.61 5.96 -6.56
N PHE A 208 6.63 7.28 -6.78
CA PHE A 208 5.43 8.04 -7.16
C PHE A 208 4.96 7.75 -8.58
N SER A 209 5.89 7.45 -9.49
CA SER A 209 5.56 6.99 -10.86
C SER A 209 4.86 5.63 -10.80
N PHE A 210 5.34 4.73 -9.94
CA PHE A 210 4.67 3.45 -9.67
C PHE A 210 3.26 3.66 -9.12
N ALA A 211 3.07 4.58 -8.17
CA ALA A 211 1.74 4.95 -7.67
C ALA A 211 0.82 5.48 -8.78
N SER A 212 1.35 6.30 -9.69
CA SER A 212 0.60 6.85 -10.85
C SER A 212 0.23 5.78 -11.87
N ALA A 213 1.08 4.76 -12.04
CA ALA A 213 0.79 3.62 -12.90
C ALA A 213 -0.23 2.64 -12.30
N LEU A 214 -0.48 2.69 -10.99
CA LEU A 214 -1.57 1.95 -10.34
C LEU A 214 -2.90 2.68 -10.45
N ARG A 215 -2.90 4.02 -10.40
CA ARG A 215 -4.10 4.86 -10.44
C ARG A 215 -3.77 6.24 -11.00
N SER A 216 -4.67 6.79 -11.81
CA SER A 216 -4.58 8.17 -12.35
C SER A 216 -4.32 9.23 -11.26
N ASN A 217 -4.99 9.10 -10.10
CA ASN A 217 -4.84 10.03 -8.97
C ASN A 217 -3.40 10.12 -8.43
N GLY A 218 -2.54 9.13 -8.72
CA GLY A 218 -1.14 9.15 -8.31
C GLY A 218 -0.33 10.29 -8.91
N ILE A 219 -0.79 10.91 -9.99
CA ILE A 219 -0.12 12.08 -10.59
C ILE A 219 0.03 13.24 -9.60
N LEU A 220 -0.90 13.35 -8.64
CA LEU A 220 -0.86 14.37 -7.58
C LEU A 220 0.39 14.23 -6.69
N ASN A 221 1.00 13.05 -6.63
CA ASN A 221 2.24 12.85 -5.87
C ASN A 221 3.43 13.64 -6.43
N ALA A 222 3.37 14.10 -7.69
CA ALA A 222 4.36 15.03 -8.24
C ALA A 222 4.46 16.32 -7.39
N GLY A 223 3.37 16.72 -6.73
CA GLY A 223 3.34 17.86 -5.81
C GLY A 223 4.32 17.70 -4.64
N TYR A 224 4.54 16.48 -4.13
CA TYR A 224 5.53 16.25 -3.06
C TYR A 224 6.97 16.49 -3.53
N ILE A 225 7.28 16.12 -4.77
CA ILE A 225 8.60 16.38 -5.38
C ILE A 225 8.79 17.87 -5.62
N ALA A 226 7.78 18.54 -6.15
CA ALA A 226 7.81 19.99 -6.36
C ALA A 226 8.00 20.74 -5.03
N HIS A 227 7.21 20.40 -4.01
CA HIS A 227 7.34 20.95 -2.66
C HIS A 227 8.74 20.73 -2.10
N PHE A 228 9.30 19.52 -2.25
CA PHE A 228 10.64 19.21 -1.79
C PHE A 228 11.72 20.06 -2.50
N GLY A 229 11.60 20.25 -3.82
CA GLY A 229 12.52 21.11 -4.58
C GLY A 229 12.45 22.58 -4.13
N VAL A 230 11.23 23.12 -3.96
CA VAL A 230 11.04 24.49 -3.44
C VAL A 230 11.61 24.62 -2.03
N TYR A 231 11.37 23.65 -1.14
CA TYR A 231 11.90 23.65 0.21
C TYR A 231 13.44 23.66 0.24
N GLN A 232 14.09 22.89 -0.63
CA GLN A 232 15.55 22.89 -0.75
C GLN A 232 16.10 24.26 -1.18
N ILE A 233 15.51 24.87 -2.21
CA ILE A 233 15.92 26.20 -2.69
C ILE A 233 15.76 27.24 -1.58
N LEU A 234 14.62 27.25 -0.90
CA LEU A 234 14.37 28.20 0.20
C LEU A 234 15.35 28.00 1.35
N ARG A 235 15.68 26.75 1.71
CA ARG A 235 16.65 26.43 2.75
C ARG A 235 18.05 26.89 2.37
N GLU A 236 18.46 26.69 1.12
CA GLU A 236 19.75 27.17 0.62
C GLU A 236 19.82 28.69 0.66
N CYS A 237 18.81 29.40 0.15
CA CYS A 237 18.72 30.85 0.21
C CYS A 237 18.78 31.39 1.64
N ALA A 238 18.13 30.74 2.60
CA ALA A 238 18.16 31.13 4.01
C ALA A 238 19.55 30.94 4.67
N GLN A 239 20.38 30.01 4.16
CA GLN A 239 21.71 29.74 4.71
C GLN A 239 22.82 30.61 4.08
N VAL A 240 22.57 31.26 2.94
CA VAL A 240 23.54 32.14 2.27
C VAL A 240 24.08 33.27 3.18
N PRO A 241 23.24 34.01 3.94
CA PRO A 241 23.72 35.10 4.79
C PRO A 241 24.66 34.63 5.91
N GLN A 242 24.29 33.55 6.62
CA GLN A 242 25.10 32.96 7.68
C GLN A 242 26.44 32.44 7.18
N ARG A 243 26.47 31.84 5.98
CA ARG A 243 27.72 31.35 5.37
C ARG A 243 28.65 32.50 4.97
N ARG A 244 28.09 33.62 4.50
CA ARG A 244 28.86 34.83 4.16
C ARG A 244 29.47 35.48 5.41
N GLU A 245 28.71 35.60 6.50
CA GLU A 245 29.23 36.15 7.77
C GLU A 245 30.34 35.28 8.37
N SER A 246 30.18 33.95 8.37
CA SER A 246 31.21 33.05 8.89
C SER A 246 32.49 33.07 8.03
N GLN A 247 32.38 33.24 6.71
CA GLN A 247 33.54 33.47 5.84
C GLN A 247 34.23 34.81 6.11
N LEU A 248 33.47 35.89 6.31
CA LEU A 248 34.02 37.22 6.62
C LEU A 248 34.75 37.21 7.97
N ASN A 249 34.17 36.58 9.00
CA ASN A 249 34.79 36.42 10.32
C ASN A 249 36.08 35.57 10.27
N PHE A 250 36.11 34.55 9.41
CA PHE A 250 37.31 33.76 9.18
C PHE A 250 38.42 34.59 8.52
N LEU A 251 38.08 35.37 7.48
CA LEU A 251 39.03 36.25 6.80
C LEU A 251 39.56 37.36 7.71
N SER A 252 38.70 37.98 8.53
CA SER A 252 39.13 39.01 9.49
C SER A 252 40.07 38.48 10.58
N ASN A 253 39.86 37.23 11.01
CA ASN A 253 40.76 36.57 11.97
C ASN A 253 42.13 36.26 11.36
N ILE A 254 42.21 35.95 10.06
CA ILE A 254 43.51 35.77 9.38
C ILE A 254 44.25 37.10 9.26
N THR A 255 43.54 38.20 8.94
CA THR A 255 44.17 39.51 8.77
C THR A 255 44.62 40.17 10.08
N ASN A 256 44.04 39.80 11.23
CA ASN A 256 44.40 40.36 12.54
C ASN A 256 45.57 39.61 13.24
N VAL A 257 46.09 38.54 12.65
CA VAL A 257 47.17 37.71 13.24
C VAL A 257 48.54 37.97 12.57
N GLY A 258 48.61 38.91 11.61
CA GLY A 258 49.85 39.39 10.99
C GLY A 258 50.21 40.80 11.45
#